data_AF-A0A1S7S424-F1
#
_entry.id   AF-A0A1S7S424-F1
#
_cell.length_a   1.000
_cell.length_b   1.000
_cell.length_c   1.000
_cell.angle_alpha   90.00
_cell.angle_beta   90.00
_cell.angle_gamma   90.00
#
_symmetry.space_group_name_H-M   'P 1'
#
loop_
_entity.id
_entity.type
_entity.pdbx_description
1 polymer ?
#
loop_
_entity_poly.entity_id
_entity_poly.type
_entity_poly.pdbx_seq_one_letter_code
_entity_poly.pdbx_strand_id
1 'polypeptide(L)'
;MNSVTSAEWQEFVTQRSRKLPDPAVTEALSRFQLVPGGPQNETVDACIHRGDLAIDGDFVPTSWITVIDGNLHVSGKVSTQIEGGDGHVTLVVFGHLNCGSVDNDWASIIFVTGDAVVREWVFASREDSSMVVGGDFRTPIFIGADIWVSVGGSVEMEYGYGYAVALAWFADAYGAPQVRPTYGWRELTMKLGLGHGRIREEQLVELLEERLRTTGSLLRPV
;
A
#
# COMPACT_ATOMS: atom_id res chain seq x y z
N MET A 1 17.95 -6.45 -8.38
CA MET A 1 17.10 -7.13 -7.38
C MET A 1 17.62 -8.55 -7.29
N ASN A 2 17.93 -9.06 -6.09
CA ASN A 2 18.55 -10.38 -5.91
C ASN A 2 17.52 -11.39 -5.41
N SER A 3 17.36 -12.49 -6.12
CA SER A 3 16.51 -13.61 -5.68
C SER A 3 17.16 -14.32 -4.49
N VAL A 4 16.35 -14.67 -3.50
CA VAL A 4 16.74 -15.38 -2.27
C VAL A 4 15.64 -16.38 -1.89
N THR A 5 15.91 -17.22 -0.90
CA THR A 5 14.85 -18.03 -0.28
C THR A 5 13.95 -17.19 0.62
N SER A 6 12.73 -17.66 0.86
CA SER A 6 11.80 -16.99 1.79
C SER A 6 12.32 -16.93 3.23
N ALA A 7 13.07 -17.94 3.67
CA ALA A 7 13.71 -17.96 4.97
C ALA A 7 14.81 -16.88 5.10
N GLU A 8 15.67 -16.74 4.08
CA GLU A 8 16.68 -15.68 4.04
C GLU A 8 16.05 -14.29 4.01
N TRP A 9 14.95 -14.13 3.27
CA TRP A 9 14.17 -12.89 3.23
C TRP A 9 13.58 -12.56 4.62
N GLN A 10 12.94 -13.53 5.27
CA GLN A 10 12.30 -13.33 6.58
C GLN A 10 13.34 -13.01 7.66
N GLU A 11 14.49 -13.69 7.66
CA GLU A 11 15.61 -13.37 8.56
C GLU A 11 16.13 -11.95 8.30
N PHE A 12 16.29 -11.57 7.03
CA PHE A 12 16.73 -10.22 6.67
C PHE A 12 15.77 -9.15 7.18
N VAL A 13 14.47 -9.28 6.91
CA VAL A 13 13.43 -8.33 7.38
C VAL A 13 13.41 -8.28 8.90
N THR A 14 13.51 -9.43 9.59
CA THR A 14 13.53 -9.49 11.06
C THR A 14 14.76 -8.80 11.66
N GLN A 15 15.94 -9.01 11.09
CA GLN A 15 17.15 -8.33 11.55
C GLN A 15 17.10 -6.84 11.28
N ARG A 16 16.54 -6.44 10.13
CA ARG A 16 16.45 -5.04 9.74
C ARG A 16 15.43 -4.27 10.58
N SER A 17 14.30 -4.91 10.93
CA SER A 17 13.24 -4.32 11.76
C SER A 17 13.70 -3.99 13.18
N ARG A 18 14.58 -4.81 13.76
CA ARG A 18 15.22 -4.56 15.07
C ARG A 18 16.12 -3.33 15.10
N LYS A 19 16.48 -2.79 13.94
CA LYS A 19 17.30 -1.58 13.79
C LYS A 19 16.49 -0.34 13.45
N LEU A 20 15.15 -0.44 13.39
CA LEU A 20 14.29 0.71 13.19
C LEU A 20 14.30 1.60 14.44
N PRO A 21 14.25 2.93 14.27
CA PRO A 21 14.27 3.85 15.40
C PRO A 21 12.93 3.89 16.15
N ASP A 22 11.81 3.63 15.47
CA ASP A 22 10.47 3.65 16.05
C ASP A 22 10.03 2.23 16.45
N PRO A 23 9.84 1.96 17.76
CA PRO A 23 9.41 0.64 18.23
C PRO A 23 7.99 0.27 17.79
N ALA A 24 7.10 1.23 17.54
CA ALA A 24 5.75 0.94 17.05
C ALA A 24 5.78 0.37 15.63
N VAL A 25 6.68 0.88 14.79
CA VAL A 25 6.92 0.36 13.42
C VAL A 25 7.50 -1.06 13.48
N THR A 26 8.47 -1.29 14.38
CA THR A 26 9.02 -2.64 14.61
C THR A 26 7.95 -3.62 15.08
N GLU A 27 7.12 -3.22 16.06
CA GLU A 27 6.03 -4.04 16.59
C GLU A 27 5.01 -4.38 15.49
N ALA A 28 4.55 -3.39 14.74
CA ALA A 28 3.62 -3.61 13.64
C ALA A 28 4.17 -4.60 12.62
N LEU A 29 5.40 -4.37 12.12
CA LEU A 29 6.04 -5.26 11.14
C LEU A 29 6.21 -6.70 11.66
N SER A 30 6.45 -6.87 12.97
CA SER A 30 6.59 -8.21 13.59
C SER A 30 5.28 -8.97 13.75
N ARG A 31 4.14 -8.28 13.74
CA ARG A 31 2.80 -8.87 13.91
C ARG A 31 2.15 -9.28 12.60
N PHE A 32 2.57 -8.70 11.48
CA PHE A 32 2.10 -9.13 10.17
C PHE A 32 2.62 -10.52 9.82
N GLN A 33 1.76 -11.33 9.26
CA GLN A 33 2.18 -12.50 8.50
C GLN A 33 2.68 -12.05 7.12
N LEU A 34 3.96 -11.65 7.06
CA LEU A 34 4.60 -11.10 5.85
C LEU A 34 4.92 -12.14 4.78
N VAL A 35 4.88 -13.42 5.14
CA VAL A 35 5.03 -14.54 4.21
C VAL A 35 3.66 -15.19 4.06
N PRO A 36 3.09 -15.26 2.84
CA PRO A 36 1.80 -15.93 2.61
C PRO A 36 1.81 -17.31 3.25
N GLY A 37 0.74 -17.67 3.96
CA GLY A 37 0.66 -18.94 4.71
C GLY A 37 0.37 -20.17 3.86
N GLY A 38 0.66 -21.35 4.41
CA GLY A 38 0.34 -22.65 3.81
C GLY A 38 1.56 -23.54 3.52
N PRO A 39 1.40 -24.61 2.73
CA PRO A 39 2.49 -25.52 2.35
C PRO A 39 3.59 -24.86 1.50
N GLN A 40 3.36 -23.63 1.02
CA GLN A 40 4.21 -22.91 0.07
C GLN A 40 5.18 -21.92 0.74
N ASN A 41 5.15 -21.79 2.08
CA ASN A 41 5.96 -20.81 2.81
C ASN A 41 7.47 -20.93 2.55
N GLU A 42 7.97 -22.14 2.30
CA GLU A 42 9.41 -22.40 2.06
C GLU A 42 9.81 -22.23 0.58
N THR A 43 8.84 -22.13 -0.32
CA THR A 43 9.07 -22.10 -1.78
C THR A 43 8.58 -20.81 -2.44
N VAL A 44 8.10 -19.84 -1.66
CA VAL A 44 7.63 -18.57 -2.21
C VAL A 44 8.80 -17.76 -2.76
N ASP A 45 8.63 -17.25 -3.98
CA ASP A 45 9.67 -16.43 -4.61
C ASP A 45 9.91 -15.17 -3.79
N ALA A 46 11.19 -14.96 -3.44
CA ALA A 46 11.60 -13.86 -2.58
C ALA A 46 12.72 -13.02 -3.21
N CYS A 47 12.66 -11.71 -2.97
CA CYS A 47 13.66 -10.78 -3.49
C CYS A 47 14.12 -9.75 -2.45
N ILE A 48 15.43 -9.50 -2.42
CA ILE A 48 16.05 -8.41 -1.67
C ILE A 48 16.73 -7.43 -2.63
N HIS A 49 16.40 -6.15 -2.51
CA HIS A 49 17.16 -5.04 -3.07
C HIS A 49 17.86 -4.29 -1.94
N ARG A 50 19.14 -3.94 -2.10
CA ARG A 50 19.91 -3.16 -1.12
C ARG A 50 20.27 -1.80 -1.69
N GLY A 51 20.01 -0.76 -0.91
CA GLY A 51 20.18 0.63 -1.33
C GLY A 51 18.92 1.22 -1.92
N ASP A 52 19.02 2.50 -2.30
CA ASP A 52 17.92 3.24 -2.91
C ASP A 52 17.65 2.74 -4.34
N LEU A 53 16.36 2.60 -4.67
CA LEU A 53 15.89 2.17 -5.97
C LEU A 53 15.08 3.28 -6.62
N ALA A 54 15.50 3.72 -7.81
CA ALA A 54 14.76 4.65 -8.64
C ALA A 54 14.31 3.95 -9.93
N ILE A 55 13.04 4.09 -10.29
CA ILE A 55 12.42 3.50 -11.48
C ILE A 55 11.71 4.60 -12.25
N ASP A 56 12.05 4.74 -13.53
CA ASP A 56 11.27 5.55 -14.46
C ASP A 56 10.25 4.66 -15.18
N GLY A 57 8.97 4.85 -14.84
CA GLY A 57 7.85 4.01 -15.23
C GLY A 57 7.15 3.40 -14.01
N ASP A 58 6.45 2.29 -14.25
CA ASP A 58 5.74 1.55 -13.22
C ASP A 58 6.64 0.51 -12.55
N PHE A 59 6.34 0.19 -11.30
CA PHE A 59 7.00 -0.85 -10.52
C PHE A 59 5.98 -1.90 -10.07
N VAL A 60 6.27 -3.15 -10.44
CA VAL A 60 5.63 -4.35 -9.91
C VAL A 60 6.73 -5.22 -9.33
N PRO A 61 6.60 -5.74 -8.09
CA PRO A 61 7.54 -6.70 -7.54
C PRO A 61 7.72 -7.91 -8.47
N THR A 62 8.96 -8.33 -8.70
CA THR A 62 9.25 -9.52 -9.52
C THR A 62 9.06 -10.84 -8.77
N SER A 63 8.63 -10.75 -7.51
CA SER A 63 8.55 -11.87 -6.56
C SER A 63 7.43 -11.58 -5.56
N TRP A 64 6.78 -12.63 -5.08
CA TRP A 64 5.65 -12.53 -4.13
C TRP A 64 6.03 -11.83 -2.83
N ILE A 65 7.26 -12.01 -2.35
CA ILE A 65 7.78 -11.22 -1.22
C ILE A 65 9.03 -10.45 -1.65
N THR A 66 8.98 -9.13 -1.53
CA THR A 66 10.05 -8.24 -1.97
C THR A 66 10.37 -7.23 -0.88
N VAL A 67 11.66 -7.03 -0.62
CA VAL A 67 12.14 -5.96 0.28
C VAL A 67 13.10 -5.03 -0.45
N ILE A 68 12.87 -3.73 -0.28
CA ILE A 68 13.79 -2.66 -0.65
C ILE A 68 14.44 -2.14 0.64
N ASP A 69 15.72 -2.43 0.86
CA ASP A 69 16.51 -1.88 1.97
C ASP A 69 17.09 -0.52 1.61
N GLY A 70 16.20 0.47 1.53
CA GLY A 70 16.47 1.84 1.10
C GLY A 70 15.19 2.55 0.69
N ASN A 71 15.33 3.70 0.05
CA ASN A 71 14.21 4.47 -0.50
C ASN A 71 13.74 3.86 -1.83
N LEU A 72 12.43 3.91 -2.07
CA LEU A 72 11.83 3.53 -3.35
C LEU A 72 11.24 4.78 -4.03
N HIS A 73 11.81 5.18 -5.16
CA HIS A 73 11.29 6.24 -6.01
C HIS A 73 10.80 5.68 -7.33
N VAL A 74 9.54 5.93 -7.66
CA VAL A 74 8.91 5.43 -8.89
C VAL A 74 8.20 6.60 -9.58
N SER A 75 8.50 6.87 -10.86
CA SER A 75 7.86 7.98 -11.57
C SER A 75 6.38 7.70 -11.85
N GLY A 76 6.02 6.43 -12.07
CA GLY A 76 4.66 5.93 -12.28
C GLY A 76 4.06 5.20 -11.07
N LYS A 77 3.33 4.12 -11.35
CA LYS A 77 2.55 3.34 -10.40
C LYS A 77 3.38 2.30 -9.66
N VAL A 78 3.17 2.13 -8.36
CA VAL A 78 3.57 0.94 -7.61
C VAL A 78 2.36 0.02 -7.50
N SER A 79 2.46 -1.18 -8.04
CA SER A 79 1.36 -2.15 -8.00
C SER A 79 1.82 -3.48 -7.41
N THR A 80 0.97 -4.08 -6.59
CA THR A 80 1.16 -5.45 -6.08
C THR A 80 0.46 -6.50 -6.97
N GLN A 81 -0.12 -6.10 -8.10
CA GLN A 81 -0.64 -7.01 -9.13
C GLN A 81 0.50 -7.60 -9.97
N ILE A 82 0.94 -8.81 -9.63
CA ILE A 82 1.90 -9.57 -10.44
C ILE A 82 1.13 -10.34 -11.52
N GLU A 83 1.69 -10.42 -12.73
CA GLU A 83 1.08 -11.16 -13.84
C GLU A 83 0.83 -12.63 -13.46
N GLY A 84 -0.40 -13.09 -13.67
CA GLY A 84 -0.83 -14.46 -13.33
C GLY A 84 -1.06 -14.69 -11.83
N GLY A 85 -0.90 -13.66 -10.99
CA GLY A 85 -1.24 -13.70 -9.58
C GLY A 85 -2.64 -13.20 -9.26
N ASP A 86 -3.12 -13.60 -8.09
CA ASP A 86 -4.41 -13.20 -7.51
C ASP A 86 -4.13 -12.58 -6.12
N GLY A 87 -3.34 -11.50 -6.08
CA GLY A 87 -2.95 -10.85 -4.83
C GLY A 87 -1.83 -11.53 -4.04
N HIS A 88 -1.86 -11.44 -2.70
CA HIS A 88 -0.88 -12.05 -1.77
C HIS A 88 0.58 -11.57 -1.90
N VAL A 89 0.81 -10.41 -2.50
CA VAL A 89 2.16 -9.86 -2.66
C VAL A 89 2.52 -8.99 -1.46
N THR A 90 3.70 -9.23 -0.88
CA THR A 90 4.24 -8.40 0.19
C THR A 90 5.42 -7.57 -0.32
N LEU A 91 5.28 -6.25 -0.21
CA LEU A 91 6.34 -5.28 -0.49
C LEU A 91 6.70 -4.54 0.80
N VAL A 92 7.96 -4.69 1.24
CA VAL A 92 8.52 -3.94 2.37
C VAL A 92 9.54 -2.91 1.86
N VAL A 93 9.41 -1.66 2.26
CA VAL A 93 10.35 -0.57 1.95
C VAL A 93 10.94 -0.04 3.26
N PHE A 94 12.20 -0.36 3.54
CA PHE A 94 12.96 0.13 4.71
C PHE A 94 13.50 1.56 4.50
N GLY A 95 12.63 2.45 4.03
CA GLY A 95 12.92 3.85 3.75
C GLY A 95 11.65 4.60 3.37
N HIS A 96 11.79 5.64 2.55
CA HIS A 96 10.68 6.42 2.02
C HIS A 96 10.15 5.82 0.72
N LEU A 97 8.83 5.91 0.51
CA LEU A 97 8.17 5.64 -0.76
C LEU A 97 7.75 6.94 -1.41
N ASN A 98 8.17 7.15 -2.66
CA ASN A 98 7.72 8.28 -3.47
C ASN A 98 7.30 7.78 -4.84
N CYS A 99 6.00 7.78 -5.13
CA CYS A 99 5.45 7.24 -6.38
C CYS A 99 4.35 8.12 -6.99
N GLY A 100 3.98 7.83 -8.22
CA GLY A 100 2.84 8.45 -8.91
C GLY A 100 1.53 7.97 -8.28
N SER A 101 1.31 6.66 -8.29
CA SER A 101 0.13 6.02 -7.72
C SER A 101 0.46 4.70 -7.02
N VAL A 102 -0.49 4.19 -6.23
CA VAL A 102 -0.41 2.87 -5.59
C VAL A 102 -1.67 2.07 -5.89
N ASP A 103 -1.49 0.86 -6.42
CA ASP A 103 -2.55 -0.14 -6.64
C ASP A 103 -2.25 -1.37 -5.79
N ASN A 104 -2.83 -1.40 -4.60
CA ASN A 104 -2.63 -2.49 -3.65
C ASN A 104 -3.69 -3.58 -3.89
N ASP A 105 -3.23 -4.73 -4.36
CA ASP A 105 -4.07 -5.85 -4.75
C ASP A 105 -4.65 -6.63 -3.56
N TRP A 106 -5.54 -7.58 -3.86
CA TRP A 106 -6.14 -8.49 -2.88
C TRP A 106 -5.10 -9.13 -1.97
N ALA A 107 -5.41 -9.27 -0.68
CA ALA A 107 -4.56 -9.92 0.31
C ALA A 107 -3.08 -9.48 0.35
N SER A 108 -2.76 -8.32 -0.25
CA SER A 108 -1.39 -7.84 -0.45
C SER A 108 -1.02 -6.84 0.61
N ILE A 109 0.26 -6.82 0.98
CA ILE A 109 0.78 -5.99 2.05
C ILE A 109 1.81 -5.02 1.46
N ILE A 110 1.58 -3.73 1.63
CA ILE A 110 2.62 -2.71 1.41
C ILE A 110 3.01 -2.13 2.76
N PHE A 111 4.28 -2.26 3.12
CA PHE A 111 4.80 -1.74 4.38
C PHE A 111 5.97 -0.78 4.11
N VAL A 112 5.79 0.50 4.40
CA VAL A 112 6.81 1.55 4.25
C VAL A 112 7.23 2.01 5.64
N THR A 113 8.52 1.91 5.97
CA THR A 113 8.98 2.26 7.34
C THR A 113 9.21 3.76 7.55
N GLY A 114 9.40 4.53 6.48
CA GLY A 114 9.45 5.99 6.50
C GLY A 114 8.18 6.61 5.94
N ASP A 115 8.32 7.77 5.31
CA ASP A 115 7.21 8.51 4.70
C ASP A 115 6.75 7.87 3.38
N ALA A 116 5.46 8.01 3.07
CA ALA A 116 4.89 7.65 1.79
C ALA A 116 4.21 8.86 1.14
N VAL A 117 4.77 9.32 0.03
CA VAL A 117 4.24 10.42 -0.78
C VAL A 117 3.79 9.86 -2.13
N VAL A 118 2.47 9.83 -2.32
CA VAL A 118 1.83 9.34 -3.54
C VAL A 118 1.21 10.52 -4.27
N ARG A 119 1.67 10.81 -5.49
CA ARG A 119 1.38 12.08 -6.18
C ARG A 119 -0.03 12.16 -6.77
N GLU A 120 -0.70 11.03 -6.98
CA GLU A 120 -1.99 10.99 -7.68
C GLU A 120 -3.06 10.29 -6.84
N TRP A 121 -2.92 8.99 -6.61
CA TRP A 121 -3.94 8.18 -5.94
C TRP A 121 -3.38 6.92 -5.29
N VAL A 122 -4.06 6.46 -4.24
CA VAL A 122 -3.84 5.18 -3.58
C VAL A 122 -5.15 4.39 -3.60
N PHE A 123 -5.10 3.17 -4.10
CA PHE A 123 -6.18 2.19 -4.02
C PHE A 123 -5.74 1.02 -3.13
N ALA A 124 -6.34 0.92 -1.95
CA ALA A 124 -6.01 -0.03 -0.89
C ALA A 124 -7.28 -0.58 -0.21
N SER A 125 -8.34 -0.78 -1.00
CA SER A 125 -9.67 -1.18 -0.52
C SER A 125 -10.02 -2.65 -0.83
N ARG A 126 -9.07 -3.46 -1.28
CA ARG A 126 -9.32 -4.87 -1.62
C ARG A 126 -9.20 -5.75 -0.39
N GLU A 127 -10.06 -6.75 -0.28
CA GLU A 127 -10.17 -7.57 0.93
C GLU A 127 -8.82 -8.18 1.33
N ASP A 128 -8.62 -8.28 2.65
CA ASP A 128 -7.42 -8.80 3.31
C ASP A 128 -6.11 -8.07 2.96
N SER A 129 -6.15 -7.00 2.17
CA SER A 129 -4.98 -6.17 1.90
C SER A 129 -4.65 -5.27 3.08
N SER A 130 -3.39 -4.83 3.15
CA SER A 130 -2.95 -3.88 4.17
C SER A 130 -1.93 -2.90 3.62
N MET A 131 -2.01 -1.67 4.13
CA MET A 131 -0.99 -0.65 3.90
C MET A 131 -0.57 -0.02 5.23
N VAL A 132 0.74 0.03 5.45
CA VAL A 132 1.34 0.62 6.65
C VAL A 132 2.42 1.62 6.25
N VAL A 133 2.41 2.78 6.88
CA VAL A 133 3.39 3.87 6.70
C VAL A 133 3.92 4.26 8.06
N GLY A 134 5.23 4.11 8.29
CA GLY A 134 5.85 4.43 9.58
C GLY A 134 5.99 5.93 9.82
N GLY A 135 6.17 6.72 8.75
CA GLY A 135 6.26 8.17 8.80
C GLY A 135 4.98 8.88 8.37
N ASP A 136 5.14 10.01 7.67
CA ASP A 136 4.04 10.80 7.12
C ASP A 136 3.42 10.13 5.88
N PHE A 137 2.09 10.20 5.75
CA PHE A 137 1.37 9.71 4.58
C PHE A 137 0.64 10.85 3.86
N ARG A 138 0.91 11.01 2.56
CA ARG A 138 0.27 12.03 1.73
C ARG A 138 -0.19 11.48 0.40
N THR A 139 -1.45 11.74 0.06
CA THR A 139 -2.03 11.48 -1.27
C THR A 139 -3.19 12.43 -1.61
N PRO A 140 -3.33 12.89 -2.86
CA PRO A 140 -4.53 13.62 -3.28
C PRO A 140 -5.81 12.76 -3.25
N ILE A 141 -5.70 11.46 -3.54
CA ILE A 141 -6.84 10.54 -3.56
C ILE A 141 -6.51 9.28 -2.76
N PHE A 142 -7.36 8.93 -1.80
CA PHE A 142 -7.26 7.69 -1.04
C PHE A 142 -8.55 6.87 -1.12
N ILE A 143 -8.45 5.62 -1.57
CA ILE A 143 -9.54 4.65 -1.60
C ILE A 143 -9.16 3.47 -0.69
N GLY A 144 -9.73 3.44 0.51
CA GLY A 144 -9.58 2.33 1.46
C GLY A 144 -10.90 1.62 1.79
N ALA A 145 -12.05 2.28 1.56
CA ALA A 145 -13.35 1.79 2.00
C ALA A 145 -13.38 1.50 3.52
N ASP A 146 -13.58 0.25 3.92
CA ASP A 146 -13.51 -0.21 5.31
C ASP A 146 -12.10 -0.62 5.76
N ILE A 147 -11.15 -0.73 4.83
CA ILE A 147 -9.73 -1.04 5.06
C ILE A 147 -8.94 0.25 5.22
N TRP A 148 -8.37 0.46 6.40
CA TRP A 148 -7.60 1.66 6.69
C TRP A 148 -6.12 1.52 6.36
N VAL A 149 -5.46 2.65 6.15
CA VAL A 149 -3.99 2.75 6.19
C VAL A 149 -3.53 3.06 7.62
N SER A 150 -2.55 2.33 8.13
CA SER A 150 -1.96 2.60 9.45
C SER A 150 -0.76 3.55 9.30
N VAL A 151 -0.77 4.69 9.99
CA VAL A 151 0.21 5.78 9.77
C VAL A 151 0.87 6.22 11.07
N GLY A 152 2.20 6.22 11.14
CA GLY A 152 2.94 6.63 12.35
C GLY A 152 3.08 8.14 12.51
N GLY A 153 3.13 8.87 11.40
CA GLY A 153 3.19 10.34 11.36
C GLY A 153 1.86 11.03 11.06
N SER A 154 1.95 12.14 10.35
CA SER A 154 0.81 12.93 9.88
C SER A 154 0.15 12.33 8.64
N VAL A 155 -1.12 12.66 8.43
CA VAL A 155 -1.91 12.16 7.31
C VAL A 155 -2.51 13.32 6.54
N GLU A 156 -2.23 13.39 5.24
CA GLU A 156 -2.84 14.31 4.30
C GLU A 156 -3.56 13.54 3.20
N MET A 157 -4.89 13.55 3.25
CA MET A 157 -5.74 12.97 2.21
C MET A 157 -6.75 14.03 1.75
N GLU A 158 -6.67 14.42 0.48
CA GLU A 158 -7.53 15.50 -0.03
C GLU A 158 -8.93 14.98 -0.38
N TYR A 159 -9.04 13.99 -1.26
CA TYR A 159 -10.29 13.34 -1.64
C TYR A 159 -10.24 11.86 -1.30
N GLY A 160 -11.38 11.24 -0.98
CA GLY A 160 -11.35 9.79 -0.82
C GLY A 160 -12.62 9.14 -0.31
N TYR A 161 -12.51 7.82 -0.18
CA TYR A 161 -13.47 6.95 0.47
C TYR A 161 -12.71 5.96 1.35
N GLY A 162 -12.81 6.14 2.66
CA GLY A 162 -12.02 5.40 3.66
C GLY A 162 -11.38 6.32 4.69
N TYR A 163 -10.41 5.81 5.42
CA TYR A 163 -9.76 6.52 6.52
C TYR A 163 -8.38 5.97 6.82
N ALA A 164 -7.60 6.75 7.57
CA ALA A 164 -6.35 6.32 8.18
C ALA A 164 -6.52 6.19 9.69
N VAL A 165 -5.71 5.33 10.30
CA VAL A 165 -5.62 5.15 11.76
C VAL A 165 -4.17 5.35 12.17
N ALA A 166 -3.94 6.02 13.31
CA ALA A 166 -2.59 6.18 13.81
C ALA A 166 -1.98 4.81 14.20
N LEU A 167 -0.73 4.56 13.79
CA LEU A 167 -0.03 3.28 13.97
C LEU A 167 0.07 2.87 15.44
N ALA A 168 0.06 3.82 16.37
CA ALA A 168 0.01 3.56 17.81
C ALA A 168 -1.22 2.73 18.24
N TRP A 169 -2.30 2.72 17.45
CA TRP A 169 -3.51 1.92 17.67
C TRP A 169 -3.52 0.61 16.90
N PHE A 170 -2.41 0.22 16.24
CA PHE A 170 -2.37 -0.97 15.40
C PHE A 170 -2.85 -2.25 16.11
N ALA A 171 -2.54 -2.40 17.39
CA ALA A 171 -2.96 -3.54 18.19
C ALA A 171 -4.47 -3.60 18.49
N ASP A 172 -5.16 -2.46 18.45
CA ASP A 172 -6.59 -2.31 18.71
C ASP A 172 -7.16 -1.14 17.91
N ALA A 173 -7.22 -1.34 16.59
CA ALA A 173 -7.66 -0.29 15.67
C ALA A 173 -9.18 -0.05 15.73
N TYR A 174 -9.94 -0.98 16.33
CA TYR A 174 -11.40 -0.93 16.35
C TYR A 174 -11.89 0.12 17.35
N GLY A 175 -12.36 1.26 16.82
CA GLY A 175 -12.75 2.42 17.64
C GLY A 175 -11.64 3.46 17.83
N ALA A 176 -10.48 3.24 17.21
CA ALA A 176 -9.43 4.25 17.19
C ALA A 176 -9.88 5.53 16.45
N PRO A 177 -9.36 6.72 16.84
CA PRO A 177 -9.63 7.95 16.12
C PRO A 177 -9.24 7.83 14.64
N GLN A 178 -10.19 8.16 13.77
CA GLN A 178 -10.01 8.10 12.32
C GLN A 178 -9.58 9.45 11.76
N VAL A 179 -8.58 9.45 10.87
CA VAL A 179 -8.31 10.59 10.00
C VAL A 179 -8.97 10.32 8.66
N ARG A 180 -9.90 11.18 8.26
CA ARG A 180 -10.65 11.05 7.00
C ARG A 180 -10.13 12.01 5.94
N PRO A 181 -10.36 11.73 4.65
CA PRO A 181 -10.11 12.69 3.59
C PRO A 181 -10.86 14.01 3.83
N THR A 182 -10.28 15.12 3.37
CA THR A 182 -10.88 16.46 3.47
C THR A 182 -12.23 16.53 2.75
N TYR A 183 -12.29 15.92 1.57
CA TYR A 183 -13.47 15.80 0.75
C TYR A 183 -13.86 14.32 0.60
N GLY A 184 -15.12 14.02 0.87
CA GLY A 184 -15.61 12.65 0.87
C GLY A 184 -15.84 12.08 -0.53
N TRP A 185 -16.50 10.92 -0.55
CA TRP A 185 -16.69 10.16 -1.78
C TRP A 185 -17.55 10.88 -2.82
N ARG A 186 -18.48 11.74 -2.40
CA ARG A 186 -19.34 12.49 -3.33
C ARG A 186 -18.52 13.48 -4.16
N GLU A 187 -17.70 14.27 -3.49
CA GLU A 187 -16.77 15.21 -4.12
C GLU A 187 -15.73 14.47 -4.97
N LEU A 188 -15.25 13.32 -4.50
CA LEU A 188 -14.39 12.43 -5.29
C LEU A 188 -15.06 12.02 -6.62
N THR A 189 -16.33 11.57 -6.60
CA THR A 189 -17.00 11.15 -7.85
C THR A 189 -17.14 12.29 -8.86
N MET A 190 -17.31 13.53 -8.37
CA MET A 190 -17.30 14.72 -9.21
C MET A 190 -15.91 14.97 -9.80
N LYS A 191 -14.86 14.94 -8.96
CA LYS A 191 -13.46 15.09 -9.39
C LYS A 191 -13.07 14.06 -10.44
N LEU A 192 -13.48 12.81 -10.27
CA LEU A 192 -13.21 11.70 -11.18
C LEU A 192 -14.13 11.67 -12.40
N GLY A 193 -15.13 12.55 -12.46
CA GLY A 193 -16.13 12.59 -13.53
C GLY A 193 -16.88 11.26 -13.70
N LEU A 194 -17.21 10.57 -12.60
CA LEU A 194 -17.92 9.29 -12.62
C LEU A 194 -19.43 9.43 -12.92
N GLY A 195 -19.92 10.66 -13.09
CA GLY A 195 -21.30 10.96 -13.46
C GLY A 195 -22.05 11.62 -12.31
N HIS A 196 -22.73 12.73 -12.59
CA HIS A 196 -23.45 13.50 -11.58
C HIS A 196 -24.76 12.79 -11.19
N GLY A 197 -24.90 12.44 -9.91
CA GLY A 197 -26.19 12.23 -9.26
C GLY A 197 -26.85 10.84 -9.34
N ARG A 198 -26.14 9.78 -9.78
CA ARG A 198 -26.73 8.42 -9.87
C ARG A 198 -25.94 7.31 -9.18
N ILE A 199 -24.75 7.59 -8.67
CA ILE A 199 -23.91 6.59 -8.01
C ILE A 199 -24.33 6.50 -6.54
N ARG A 200 -24.70 5.29 -6.10
CA ARG A 200 -24.83 4.97 -4.68
C ARG A 200 -23.45 4.65 -4.13
N GLU A 201 -23.24 4.93 -2.85
CA GLU A 201 -21.96 4.67 -2.14
C GLU A 201 -21.49 3.21 -2.31
N GLU A 202 -22.42 2.27 -2.19
CA GLU A 202 -22.21 0.82 -2.37
C GLU A 202 -21.62 0.46 -3.75
N GLN A 203 -21.84 1.29 -4.77
CA GLN A 203 -21.38 1.05 -6.14
C GLN A 203 -20.02 1.69 -6.43
N LEU A 204 -19.51 2.50 -5.50
CA LEU A 204 -18.31 3.29 -5.75
C LEU A 204 -17.09 2.42 -5.98
N VAL A 205 -16.83 1.46 -5.08
CA VAL A 205 -15.63 0.61 -5.16
C VAL A 205 -15.65 -0.20 -6.46
N GLU A 206 -16.77 -0.83 -6.79
CA GLU A 206 -16.95 -1.59 -8.05
C GLU A 206 -16.67 -0.72 -9.29
N LEU A 207 -17.16 0.53 -9.33
CA LEU A 207 -16.91 1.44 -10.45
C LEU A 207 -15.44 1.88 -10.55
N LEU A 208 -14.78 2.09 -9.41
CA LEU A 208 -13.37 2.45 -9.37
C LEU A 208 -12.49 1.27 -9.78
N GLU A 209 -12.82 0.06 -9.34
CA GLU A 209 -12.16 -1.17 -9.79
C GLU A 209 -12.31 -1.38 -11.29
N GLU A 210 -13.52 -1.21 -11.81
CA GLU A 210 -13.74 -1.36 -13.26
C GLU A 210 -12.92 -0.32 -14.04
N ARG A 211 -12.85 0.92 -13.55
CA ARG A 211 -11.97 1.91 -14.15
C ARG A 211 -10.50 1.49 -14.09
N LEU A 212 -9.99 1.08 -12.92
CA LEU A 212 -8.61 0.61 -12.79
C LEU A 212 -8.30 -0.54 -13.74
N ARG A 213 -9.20 -1.51 -13.85
CA ARG A 213 -9.06 -2.65 -14.75
C ARG A 213 -9.01 -2.24 -16.22
N THR A 214 -9.81 -1.26 -16.60
CA THR A 214 -9.94 -0.83 -18.01
C THR A 214 -8.89 0.19 -18.45
N THR A 215 -8.43 1.06 -17.55
CA THR A 215 -7.52 2.17 -17.90
C THR A 215 -6.16 2.11 -17.19
N GLY A 216 -6.01 1.27 -16.17
CA GLY A 216 -4.85 1.24 -15.29
C GLY A 216 -4.75 2.41 -14.30
N SER A 217 -5.72 3.32 -14.27
CA SER A 217 -5.70 4.56 -13.47
C SER A 217 -7.08 5.03 -13.02
N LEU A 218 -7.18 5.61 -11.82
CA LEU A 218 -8.42 6.26 -11.36
C LEU A 218 -8.71 7.56 -12.12
N LEU A 219 -7.68 8.21 -12.63
CA LEU A 219 -7.79 9.44 -13.39
C LEU A 219 -8.24 9.13 -14.82
N ARG A 220 -8.89 10.10 -15.46
CA ARG A 220 -9.21 9.98 -16.88
C ARG A 220 -7.91 10.05 -17.69
N PRO A 221 -7.77 9.26 -18.78
CA PRO A 221 -6.74 9.52 -19.77
C PRO A 221 -6.90 10.96 -20.28
N VAL A 222 -5.80 11.71 -20.32
CA VAL A 222 -5.74 13.05 -20.91
C VAL A 222 -5.68 12.93 -22.43
#